data_AF-A0A1G2DGE0-F1
#
_entry.id   AF-A0A1G2DGE0-F1
#
_cell.length_a   1.000
_cell.length_b   1.000
_cell.length_c   1.000
_cell.angle_alpha   90.00
_cell.angle_beta   90.00
_cell.angle_gamma   90.00
#
_symmetry.space_group_name_H-M   'P 1'
#
loop_
_entity.id
_entity.type
_entity.pdbx_description
1 polymer ?
#
loop_
_entity_poly.entity_id
_entity_poly.type
_entity_poly.pdbx_seq_one_letter_code
_entity_poly.pdbx_strand_id
1 'polypeptide(L)'
;MSDVFSVSNELRSLWARFKDADTTRALHVWGWELVKKINLDLSAPVEFVDLVLAKCSARPIVLSGQGFSIVMLATPEAREAFRARLVECGMFLEAMRLAEMMKRPLSRDEVVALGRQHLESLDSLEVEQFLVCALRTDGMQELDLRRISKQFGVEVEHIVL
;
A
#
# COMPACT_ATOMS: atom_id res chain seq x y z
N MET A 1 9.70 10.50 -25.47
CA MET A 1 9.40 11.08 -24.14
C MET A 1 10.72 11.49 -23.53
N SER A 2 10.97 12.79 -23.38
CA SER A 2 12.25 13.32 -22.89
C SER A 2 12.39 13.13 -21.38
N ASP A 3 13.62 12.96 -20.92
CA ASP A 3 14.00 12.89 -19.50
C ASP A 3 13.70 14.23 -18.81
N VAL A 4 12.51 14.36 -18.20
CA VAL A 4 12.06 15.61 -17.55
C VAL A 4 12.67 15.82 -16.16
N PHE A 5 13.24 14.78 -15.53
CA PHE A 5 13.75 14.88 -14.17
C PHE A 5 15.27 15.01 -14.15
N SER A 6 15.77 15.96 -13.35
CA SER A 6 17.18 16.05 -12.97
C SER A 6 17.54 14.92 -11.98
N VAL A 7 17.55 13.68 -12.48
CA VAL A 7 17.97 12.48 -11.74
C VAL A 7 19.35 12.03 -12.20
N SER A 8 20.09 11.37 -11.30
CA SER A 8 21.37 10.75 -11.62
C SER A 8 21.24 9.73 -12.77
N ASN A 9 22.31 9.53 -13.55
CA ASN A 9 22.33 8.57 -14.67
C ASN A 9 21.96 7.15 -14.22
N GLU A 10 22.30 6.80 -12.98
CA GLU A 10 21.97 5.52 -12.37
C GLU A 10 20.46 5.38 -12.11
N LEU A 11 19.83 6.40 -11.50
CA LEU A 11 18.37 6.43 -11.32
C LEU A 11 17.62 6.38 -12.66
N ARG A 12 18.11 7.09 -13.67
CA ARG A 12 17.53 7.08 -15.02
C ARG A 12 17.59 5.67 -15.64
N SER A 13 18.72 4.99 -15.51
CA SER A 13 18.91 3.62 -16.00
C SER A 13 18.00 2.61 -15.27
N LEU A 14 17.90 2.72 -13.94
CA LEU A 14 17.01 1.88 -13.13
C LEU A 14 15.53 2.13 -13.48
N TRP A 15 15.14 3.39 -13.67
CA TRP A 15 13.80 3.74 -14.11
C TRP A 15 13.44 3.15 -15.46
N ALA A 16 14.34 3.23 -16.46
CA ALA A 16 14.09 2.64 -17.78
C ALA A 16 13.81 1.13 -17.66
N ARG A 17 14.65 0.40 -16.91
CA ARG A 17 14.45 -1.04 -16.66
C ARG A 17 13.16 -1.35 -15.92
N PHE A 18 12.81 -0.55 -14.92
CA PHE A 18 11.59 -0.74 -14.15
C PHE A 18 10.33 -0.43 -14.97
N LYS A 19 10.36 0.65 -15.75
CA LYS A 19 9.26 1.06 -16.62
C LYS A 19 8.91 0.00 -17.66
N ASP A 20 9.95 -0.57 -18.28
CA ASP A 20 9.85 -1.53 -19.38
C ASP A 20 9.73 -2.99 -18.88
N ALA A 21 9.80 -3.22 -17.57
CA ALA A 21 9.59 -4.55 -16.99
C ALA A 21 8.16 -5.06 -17.26
N ASP A 22 8.07 -6.23 -17.86
CA ASP A 22 6.83 -6.86 -18.33
C ASP A 22 6.39 -8.03 -17.43
N THR A 23 7.33 -8.71 -16.76
CA THR A 23 7.05 -9.78 -15.80
C THR A 23 6.97 -9.27 -14.35
N THR A 24 6.15 -9.93 -13.53
CA THR A 24 6.06 -9.66 -12.08
C THR A 24 7.42 -9.76 -11.40
N ARG A 25 8.22 -10.79 -11.72
CA ARG A 25 9.57 -10.95 -11.15
C ARG A 25 10.49 -9.78 -11.49
N ALA A 26 10.51 -9.34 -12.75
CA ALA A 26 11.33 -8.20 -13.17
C ALA A 26 10.87 -6.90 -12.49
N LEU A 27 9.57 -6.69 -12.36
CA LEU A 27 8.99 -5.56 -11.65
C LEU A 27 9.42 -5.52 -10.18
N HIS A 28 9.39 -6.65 -9.48
CA HIS A 28 9.88 -6.73 -8.11
C HIS A 28 11.37 -6.42 -8.00
N VAL A 29 12.21 -7.01 -8.86
CA VAL A 29 13.67 -6.81 -8.83
C VAL A 29 14.03 -5.36 -9.12
N TRP A 30 13.54 -4.81 -10.23
CA TRP A 30 13.89 -3.45 -10.62
C TRP A 30 13.21 -2.40 -9.75
N GLY A 31 11.99 -2.66 -9.27
CA GLY A 31 11.33 -1.80 -8.30
C GLY A 31 12.12 -1.70 -7.01
N TRP A 32 12.65 -2.81 -6.50
CA TRP A 32 13.46 -2.82 -5.29
C TRP A 32 14.79 -2.08 -5.44
N GLU A 33 15.51 -2.30 -6.54
CA GLU A 33 16.77 -1.59 -6.80
C GLU A 33 16.55 -0.08 -6.99
N LEU A 34 15.45 0.29 -7.65
CA LEU A 34 15.07 1.69 -7.82
C LEU A 34 14.74 2.36 -6.47
N VAL A 35 13.94 1.70 -5.62
CA VAL A 35 13.60 2.20 -4.28
C VAL A 35 14.83 2.37 -3.41
N LYS A 36 15.72 1.37 -3.37
CA LYS A 36 17.00 1.47 -2.65
C LYS A 36 17.80 2.69 -3.10
N LYS A 37 17.91 2.90 -4.41
CA LYS A 37 18.70 4.00 -4.94
C LYS A 37 18.10 5.35 -4.59
N ILE A 38 16.77 5.50 -4.68
CA ILE A 38 16.07 6.72 -4.27
C ILE A 38 16.28 7.00 -2.77
N ASN A 39 16.23 5.98 -1.92
CA ASN A 39 16.49 6.14 -0.48
C ASN A 39 17.93 6.58 -0.17
N LEU A 40 18.90 6.23 -1.03
CA LEU A 40 20.31 6.62 -0.88
C LEU A 40 20.63 7.96 -1.56
N ASP A 41 19.89 8.31 -2.60
CA ASP A 41 20.02 9.53 -3.38
C ASP A 41 18.89 10.50 -3.02
N LEU A 42 19.02 11.15 -1.86
CA LEU A 42 18.05 12.13 -1.35
C LEU A 42 17.89 13.37 -2.25
N SER A 43 18.68 13.49 -3.32
CA SER A 43 18.51 14.53 -4.35
C SER A 43 17.47 14.16 -5.42
N ALA A 44 16.93 12.94 -5.39
CA ALA A 44 15.86 12.51 -6.28
C ALA A 44 14.66 13.48 -6.20
N PRO A 45 14.24 14.09 -7.33
CA PRO A 45 13.09 14.99 -7.34
C PRO A 45 11.82 14.27 -6.90
N VAL A 46 10.98 14.95 -6.11
CA VAL A 46 9.71 14.39 -5.61
C VAL A 46 8.81 13.95 -6.76
N GLU A 47 8.80 14.67 -7.88
CA GLU A 47 8.01 14.32 -9.05
C GLU A 47 8.45 13.00 -9.71
N PHE A 48 9.74 12.66 -9.60
CA PHE A 48 10.25 11.36 -10.03
C PHE A 48 9.80 10.26 -9.06
N VAL A 49 9.79 10.54 -7.76
CA VAL A 49 9.27 9.61 -6.74
C VAL A 49 7.79 9.32 -6.97
N ASP A 50 6.98 10.35 -7.23
CA ASP A 50 5.56 10.22 -7.56
C ASP A 50 5.34 9.35 -8.81
N LEU A 51 6.17 9.53 -9.84
CA LEU A 51 6.10 8.72 -11.06
C LEU A 51 6.41 7.24 -10.79
N VAL A 52 7.40 6.95 -9.95
CA VAL A 52 7.73 5.59 -9.53
C VAL A 52 6.56 4.97 -8.76
N LEU A 53 5.98 5.73 -7.83
CA LEU A 53 4.85 5.28 -7.02
C LEU A 53 3.61 5.01 -7.88
N ALA A 54 3.33 5.85 -8.87
CA ALA A 54 2.24 5.65 -9.82
C ALA A 54 2.40 4.34 -10.62
N LYS A 55 3.63 3.99 -11.02
CA LYS A 55 3.91 2.71 -11.70
C LYS A 55 3.72 1.51 -10.78
N CYS A 56 4.15 1.60 -9.52
CA CYS A 56 3.90 0.59 -8.49
C CYS A 56 2.40 0.41 -8.19
N SER A 57 1.61 1.47 -8.34
CA SER A 57 0.15 1.44 -8.21
C SER A 57 -0.52 0.67 -9.36
N ALA A 58 -0.05 0.90 -10.60
CA ALA A 58 -0.66 0.33 -11.80
C ALA A 58 -0.51 -1.20 -11.91
N ARG A 59 0.57 -1.75 -11.35
CA ARG A 59 0.77 -3.20 -11.20
C ARG A 59 1.15 -3.42 -9.74
N PRO A 60 0.25 -3.91 -8.87
CA PRO A 60 0.48 -3.96 -7.44
C PRO A 60 1.71 -4.81 -7.13
N ILE A 61 2.84 -4.13 -6.97
CA ILE A 61 4.06 -4.69 -6.42
C ILE A 61 3.92 -4.44 -4.93
N VAL A 62 3.94 -5.51 -4.14
CA VAL A 62 4.02 -5.39 -2.69
C VAL A 62 5.33 -4.67 -2.36
N LEU A 63 5.21 -3.40 -1.97
CA LEU A 63 6.31 -2.64 -1.39
C LEU A 63 6.44 -3.07 0.08
N SER A 64 7.07 -4.22 0.34
CA SER A 64 7.29 -4.66 1.72
C SER A 64 8.49 -3.96 2.37
N GLY A 65 8.45 -3.76 3.68
CA GLY A 65 9.57 -3.22 4.47
C GLY A 65 10.05 -1.84 4.00
N GLN A 66 11.32 -1.75 3.57
CA GLN A 66 11.92 -0.51 3.07
C GLN A 66 11.24 0.03 1.80
N GLY A 67 10.37 -0.76 1.16
CA GLY A 67 9.48 -0.31 0.11
C GLY A 67 8.54 0.82 0.52
N PHE A 68 8.19 0.93 1.81
CA PHE A 68 7.30 2.00 2.30
C PHE A 68 8.00 3.35 2.52
N SER A 69 9.33 3.39 2.60
CA SER A 69 10.03 4.66 2.85
C SER A 69 9.94 5.61 1.66
N ILE A 70 9.94 5.09 0.43
CA ILE A 70 9.75 5.90 -0.78
C ILE A 70 8.38 6.57 -0.80
N VAL A 71 7.36 5.92 -0.23
CA VAL A 71 6.01 6.47 -0.16
C VAL A 71 6.03 7.76 0.66
N MET A 72 6.84 7.83 1.71
CA MET A 72 6.99 9.03 2.53
C MET A 72 7.77 10.16 1.87
N LEU A 73 8.49 9.88 0.78
CA LEU A 73 9.17 10.88 -0.05
C LEU A 73 8.26 11.45 -1.15
N ALA A 74 7.09 10.84 -1.37
CA ALA A 74 6.12 11.25 -2.38
C ALA A 74 5.19 12.38 -1.88
N THR A 75 4.53 13.06 -2.81
CA THR A 75 3.50 14.06 -2.49
C THR A 75 2.33 13.44 -1.72
N PRO A 76 1.59 14.22 -0.90
CA PRO A 76 0.35 13.76 -0.28
C PRO A 76 -0.63 13.13 -1.27
N GLU A 77 -0.76 13.70 -2.46
CA GLU A 77 -1.65 13.25 -3.54
C GLU A 77 -1.21 11.89 -4.08
N ALA A 78 0.07 11.70 -4.37
CA ALA A 78 0.59 10.42 -4.86
C ALA A 78 0.50 9.31 -3.80
N ARG A 79 0.76 9.64 -2.52
CA ARG A 79 0.57 8.72 -1.39
C ARG A 79 -0.87 8.25 -1.28
N GLU A 80 -1.81 9.18 -1.37
CA GLU A 80 -3.23 8.87 -1.28
C GLU A 80 -3.72 8.03 -2.47
N ALA A 81 -3.26 8.35 -3.69
CA ALA A 81 -3.56 7.55 -4.87
C ALA A 81 -3.02 6.11 -4.74
N PHE A 82 -1.79 5.95 -4.22
CA PHE A 82 -1.24 4.62 -3.95
C PHE A 82 -2.02 3.88 -2.87
N ARG A 83 -2.40 4.56 -1.77
CA ARG A 83 -3.25 4.00 -0.71
C ARG A 83 -4.58 3.50 -1.25
N ALA A 84 -5.28 4.33 -2.03
CA ALA A 84 -6.54 3.96 -2.66
C ALA A 84 -6.38 2.75 -3.57
N ARG A 85 -5.26 2.67 -4.31
CA ARG A 85 -4.98 1.53 -5.18
C ARG A 85 -4.67 0.25 -4.43
N LEU A 86 -3.98 0.31 -3.29
CA LEU A 86 -3.78 -0.85 -2.40
C LEU A 86 -5.12 -1.37 -1.90
N VAL A 87 -6.05 -0.48 -1.55
CA VAL A 87 -7.42 -0.83 -1.16
C VAL A 87 -8.15 -1.55 -2.29
N GLU A 88 -8.13 -1.00 -3.50
CA GLU A 88 -8.75 -1.63 -4.68
C GLU A 88 -8.16 -3.00 -5.04
N CYS A 89 -6.89 -3.25 -4.70
CA CYS A 89 -6.23 -4.52 -4.96
C CYS A 89 -6.39 -5.54 -3.83
N GLY A 90 -7.13 -5.21 -2.77
CA GLY A 90 -7.30 -6.08 -1.59
C GLY A 90 -6.05 -6.20 -0.72
N MET A 91 -5.05 -5.33 -0.89
CA MET A 91 -3.79 -5.34 -0.14
C MET A 91 -3.97 -4.63 1.20
N PHE A 92 -4.76 -5.26 2.08
CA PHE A 92 -5.24 -4.66 3.32
C PHE A 92 -4.10 -4.26 4.26
N LEU A 93 -3.15 -5.16 4.55
CA LEU A 93 -2.07 -4.90 5.50
C LEU A 93 -1.18 -3.74 5.04
N GLU A 94 -0.90 -3.66 3.74
CA GLU A 94 -0.16 -2.57 3.12
C GLU A 94 -0.93 -1.25 3.19
N ALA A 95 -2.23 -1.26 2.87
CA ALA A 95 -3.08 -0.08 2.95
C ALA A 95 -3.17 0.45 4.40
N MET A 96 -3.29 -0.45 5.38
CA MET A 96 -3.32 -0.12 6.81
C MET A 96 -2.00 0.45 7.30
N ARG A 97 -0.87 -0.20 6.98
CA ARG A 97 0.46 0.30 7.34
C ARG A 97 0.69 1.70 6.78
N LEU A 98 0.27 1.93 5.53
CA LEU A 98 0.37 3.24 4.91
C LEU A 98 -0.53 4.28 5.60
N ALA A 99 -1.78 3.93 5.88
CA ALA A 99 -2.72 4.78 6.61
C ALA A 99 -2.17 5.22 7.97
N GLU A 100 -1.53 4.30 8.72
CA GLU A 100 -0.90 4.61 10.00
C GLU A 100 0.31 5.54 9.85
N MET A 101 1.17 5.29 8.86
CA MET A 101 2.33 6.15 8.56
C MET A 101 1.90 7.56 8.15
N MET A 102 0.79 7.68 7.42
CA MET A 102 0.18 8.95 7.02
C MET A 102 -0.63 9.63 8.12
N LYS A 103 -0.83 8.98 9.28
CA LYS A 103 -1.75 9.42 10.35
C LYS A 103 -3.16 9.72 9.84
N ARG A 104 -3.60 8.96 8.83
CA ARG A 104 -4.91 9.05 8.20
C ARG A 104 -5.54 7.64 8.19
N PRO A 105 -6.33 7.27 9.21
CA PRO A 105 -6.94 5.95 9.29
C PRO A 105 -7.87 5.68 8.10
N LEU A 106 -8.09 4.40 7.76
CA LEU A 106 -9.08 4.02 6.75
C LEU A 106 -10.47 4.48 7.19
N SER A 107 -11.31 4.91 6.25
CA SER A 107 -12.71 5.22 6.55
C SER A 107 -13.53 3.94 6.75
N ARG A 108 -14.67 4.06 7.42
CA ARG A 108 -15.63 2.95 7.59
C ARG A 108 -16.01 2.29 6.27
N ASP A 109 -16.23 3.09 5.22
CA ASP A 109 -16.63 2.56 3.91
C ASP A 109 -15.50 1.78 3.24
N GLU A 110 -14.24 2.20 3.41
CA GLU A 110 -13.06 1.47 2.93
C GLU A 110 -12.88 0.14 3.65
N VAL A 111 -13.05 0.12 4.97
CA VAL A 111 -12.97 -1.11 5.78
C VAL A 111 -14.07 -2.11 5.37
N VAL A 112 -15.30 -1.63 5.18
CA VAL A 112 -16.42 -2.48 4.73
C VAL A 112 -16.22 -2.98 3.31
N ALA A 113 -15.72 -2.15 2.39
CA ALA A 113 -15.44 -2.53 1.01
C ALA A 113 -14.36 -3.63 0.94
N LEU A 114 -13.25 -3.44 1.67
CA LEU A 114 -12.18 -4.43 1.82
C LEU A 114 -12.73 -5.74 2.37
N GLY A 115 -13.59 -5.65 3.38
CA GLY A 115 -14.17 -6.83 3.99
C GLY A 115 -15.07 -7.62 3.04
N ARG A 116 -15.82 -6.95 2.16
CA ARG A 116 -16.72 -7.61 1.21
C ARG A 116 -16.02 -8.25 0.01
N GLN A 117 -14.94 -7.65 -0.48
CA GLN A 117 -14.33 -8.09 -1.73
C GLN A 117 -13.22 -9.13 -1.56
N HIS A 118 -12.49 -9.13 -0.44
CA HIS A 118 -11.19 -9.80 -0.39
C HIS A 118 -10.92 -10.65 0.86
N LEU A 119 -11.80 -10.65 1.87
CA LEU A 119 -11.57 -11.43 3.11
C LEU A 119 -11.61 -12.96 2.91
N GLU A 120 -12.25 -13.48 1.87
CA GLU A 120 -12.19 -14.92 1.53
C GLU A 120 -10.79 -15.37 1.08
N SER A 121 -9.93 -14.42 0.72
CA SER A 121 -8.54 -14.68 0.30
C SER A 121 -7.51 -14.46 1.41
N LEU A 122 -7.95 -13.99 2.58
CA LEU A 122 -7.09 -13.71 3.73
C LEU A 122 -6.99 -14.94 4.63
N ASP A 123 -5.80 -15.17 5.18
CA ASP A 123 -5.60 -16.20 6.20
C ASP A 123 -6.17 -15.77 7.57
N SER A 124 -6.22 -16.70 8.52
CA SER A 124 -6.81 -16.44 9.84
C SER A 124 -6.09 -15.33 10.62
N LEU A 125 -4.78 -15.17 10.44
CA LEU A 125 -3.99 -14.12 11.11
C LEU A 125 -4.29 -12.75 10.49
N GLU A 126 -4.42 -12.70 9.17
CA GLU A 126 -4.79 -11.50 8.42
C GLU A 126 -6.22 -11.04 8.75
N VAL A 127 -7.15 -11.99 8.92
CA VAL A 127 -8.52 -11.71 9.37
C VAL A 127 -8.53 -11.16 10.80
N GLU A 128 -7.73 -11.72 11.71
CA GLU A 128 -7.61 -11.20 13.09
C GLU A 128 -7.05 -9.78 13.10
N GLN A 129 -5.97 -9.53 12.35
CA GLN A 129 -5.40 -8.18 12.19
C GLN A 129 -6.40 -7.21 11.56
N PHE A 130 -7.18 -7.66 10.58
CA PHE A 130 -8.27 -6.88 10.00
C PHE A 130 -9.28 -6.44 11.06
N LEU A 131 -9.75 -7.37 11.90
CA LEU A 131 -10.75 -7.06 12.93
C LEU A 131 -10.19 -6.13 14.00
N VAL A 132 -8.94 -6.32 14.45
CA VAL A 132 -8.25 -5.43 15.41
C VAL A 132 -8.07 -4.03 14.85
N CYS A 133 -7.73 -3.90 13.57
CA CYS A 133 -7.59 -2.60 12.91
C CYS A 133 -8.95 -1.91 12.68
N ALA A 134 -9.98 -2.67 12.30
CA ALA A 134 -11.34 -2.18 12.15
C ALA A 134 -11.88 -1.61 13.48
N LEU A 135 -11.53 -2.21 14.62
CA LEU A 135 -11.85 -1.71 15.96
C LEU A 135 -11.21 -0.37 16.32
N ARG A 136 -10.03 -0.10 15.78
CA ARG A 136 -9.29 1.15 16.03
C ARG A 136 -9.70 2.28 15.09
N THR A 137 -10.62 2.02 14.17
CA THR A 137 -11.10 2.99 13.20
C THR A 137 -12.18 3.86 13.82
N ASP A 138 -11.97 5.18 13.80
CA ASP A 138 -12.93 6.12 14.36
C ASP A 138 -14.28 6.04 13.64
N GLY A 139 -15.37 5.97 14.41
CA GLY A 139 -16.73 5.78 13.89
C GLY A 139 -17.14 4.33 13.57
N MET A 140 -16.27 3.32 13.76
CA MET A 140 -16.67 1.90 13.71
C MET A 140 -17.35 1.49 15.03
N GLN A 141 -18.54 0.91 14.93
CA GLN A 141 -19.28 0.42 16.10
C GLN A 141 -19.03 -1.08 16.31
N GLU A 142 -19.17 -1.54 17.57
CA GLU A 142 -19.12 -2.97 17.91
C GLU A 142 -20.11 -3.80 17.06
N LEU A 143 -21.26 -3.23 16.70
CA LEU A 143 -22.26 -3.86 15.87
C LEU A 143 -21.82 -4.02 14.40
N ASP A 144 -21.01 -3.09 13.87
CA ASP A 144 -20.40 -3.24 12.55
C ASP A 144 -19.40 -4.40 12.54
N LEU A 145 -18.63 -4.55 13.63
CA LEU A 145 -17.66 -5.62 13.79
C LEU A 145 -18.31 -6.98 13.98
N ARG A 146 -19.39 -7.08 14.76
CA ARG A 146 -20.18 -8.31 14.89
C ARG A 146 -20.82 -8.71 13.56
N ARG A 147 -21.26 -7.74 12.74
CA ARG A 147 -21.78 -8.01 11.38
C ARG A 147 -20.69 -8.50 10.45
N ILE A 148 -19.53 -7.87 10.50
CA ILE A 148 -18.33 -8.30 9.79
C ILE A 148 -18.01 -9.73 10.26
N SER A 149 -17.63 -9.97 11.50
CA SER A 149 -17.30 -11.31 12.02
C SER A 149 -18.33 -12.40 11.69
N LYS A 150 -19.63 -12.10 11.83
CA LYS A 150 -20.71 -13.05 11.48
C LYS A 150 -20.77 -13.37 9.99
N GLN A 151 -20.45 -12.42 9.11
CA GLN A 151 -20.30 -12.69 7.67
C GLN A 151 -19.11 -13.61 7.38
N PHE A 152 -18.11 -13.67 8.26
CA PHE A 152 -16.86 -14.40 8.06
C PHE A 152 -16.76 -15.72 8.84
N GLY A 153 -17.75 -16.07 9.67
CA GLY A 153 -17.72 -17.33 10.43
C GLY A 153 -16.61 -17.40 11.49
N VAL A 154 -16.05 -16.25 11.88
CA VAL A 154 -15.05 -16.14 12.95
C VAL A 154 -15.76 -15.66 14.20
N GLU A 155 -15.77 -16.45 15.28
CA GLU A 155 -16.33 -16.01 16.54
C GLU A 155 -15.40 -14.96 17.19
N VAL A 156 -15.92 -13.78 17.50
CA VAL A 156 -15.19 -12.67 18.17
C VAL A 156 -14.99 -12.98 19.65
N GLU A 157 -14.59 -14.20 20.02
CA GLU A 157 -14.40 -14.56 21.42
C GLU A 157 -13.08 -14.02 22.01
N HIS A 158 -12.16 -13.55 21.16
CA HIS A 158 -10.80 -13.16 21.57
C HIS A 158 -10.42 -11.70 21.35
N ILE A 159 -11.32 -10.86 20.80
CA ILE A 159 -10.97 -9.45 20.64
C ILE A 159 -11.31 -8.68 21.91
N VAL A 160 -10.32 -8.63 22.80
CA VAL A 160 -10.38 -7.89 24.06
C VAL A 160 -10.46 -6.39 23.74
N LEU A 161 -11.57 -5.75 24.16
CA LEU A 161 -11.76 -4.29 24.23
C LEU A 161 -10.91 -3.69 25.36
#